data_AF-A0AAU6KQ26-F1
#
_entry.id   AF-A0AAU6KQ26-F1
#
_cell.length_a   1.000
_cell.length_b   1.000
_cell.length_c   1.000
_cell.angle_alpha   90.00
_cell.angle_beta   90.00
_cell.angle_gamma   90.00
#
_symmetry.space_group_name_H-M   'P 1'
#
loop_
_entity.id
_entity.type
_entity.pdbx_description
1 polymer ?
#
loop_
_entity_poly.entity_id
_entity_poly.type
_entity_poly.pdbx_seq_one_letter_code
_entity_poly.pdbx_strand_id
1 'polypeptide(L)'
;MAEDSWERARRVLAAAGLSPDRLARCRPLDGGTYNTVEELLLTDGTRQVLKVPPPETAPGLRHERELLVSEAEFYRSAATVDVPAPRVVAMGGRHLLMTACPGQSWDGTLTPDEQTALRAELGGLVARLHQVTGPGFGYPSGALGPLAPDWRTAFTTMYDAVLDDARRYRAWLPRPVEEVARTAKAAYDSLDEVTTPRLVHFDLWRGNILVDRSDGTPRIGGLIDGERMFWGDPLGDFVSLALLGDIEQDTAFLTGYQNAGGNADFGAAARQRLALYRSYLYLIMLIETVPRAVDDDQVAWVREAVAPQLVAALEDIGRRGAGRSNG
;
A
#
# COMPACT_ATOMS: atom_id res chain seq x y z
N MET A 1 -29.31 -14.10 -1.16
CA MET A 1 -29.96 -12.77 -1.14
C MET A 1 -28.89 -11.80 -0.67
N ALA A 2 -28.63 -10.72 -1.42
CA ALA A 2 -27.72 -9.69 -0.96
C ALA A 2 -28.30 -9.09 0.33
N GLU A 3 -27.54 -9.16 1.41
CA GLU A 3 -27.93 -8.51 2.65
C GLU A 3 -28.00 -7.00 2.44
N ASP A 4 -29.03 -6.37 3.01
CA ASP A 4 -29.17 -4.92 3.01
C ASP A 4 -27.97 -4.28 3.75
N SER A 5 -27.33 -3.29 3.13
CA SER A 5 -26.22 -2.51 3.68
C SER A 5 -26.52 -2.00 5.10
N TRP A 6 -27.76 -1.55 5.32
CA TRP A 6 -28.22 -1.06 6.61
C TRP A 6 -28.25 -2.15 7.69
N GLU A 7 -28.81 -3.32 7.37
CA GLU A 7 -28.87 -4.46 8.29
C GLU A 7 -27.47 -4.95 8.64
N ARG A 8 -26.58 -5.06 7.63
CA ARG A 8 -25.18 -5.43 7.84
C ARG A 8 -24.48 -4.47 8.78
N ALA A 9 -24.57 -3.17 8.53
CA ALA A 9 -23.98 -2.14 9.38
C ALA A 9 -24.47 -2.27 10.83
N ARG A 10 -25.78 -2.44 11.04
CA ARG A 10 -26.37 -2.66 12.37
C ARG A 10 -25.82 -3.91 13.07
N ARG A 11 -25.68 -5.03 12.35
CA ARG A 11 -25.10 -6.27 12.91
C ARG A 11 -23.64 -6.10 13.29
N VAL A 12 -22.85 -5.43 12.45
CA VAL A 12 -21.44 -5.15 12.73
C VAL A 12 -21.28 -4.23 13.95
N LEU A 13 -22.11 -3.19 14.08
CA LEU A 13 -22.13 -2.35 15.28
C LEU A 13 -22.43 -3.15 16.54
N ALA A 14 -23.47 -4.00 16.53
CA ALA A 14 -23.78 -4.88 17.67
C ALA A 14 -22.59 -5.79 18.03
N ALA A 15 -21.96 -6.41 17.03
CA ALA A 15 -20.79 -7.27 17.25
C ALA A 15 -19.58 -6.50 17.81
N ALA A 16 -19.46 -5.21 17.50
CA ALA A 16 -18.46 -4.31 18.05
C ALA A 16 -18.81 -3.75 19.46
N GLY A 17 -19.93 -4.18 20.06
CA GLY A 17 -20.40 -3.67 21.35
C GLY A 17 -21.03 -2.28 21.29
N LEU A 18 -21.37 -1.80 20.09
CA LEU A 18 -22.06 -0.53 19.85
C LEU A 18 -23.55 -0.78 19.66
N SER A 19 -24.40 0.10 20.21
CA SER A 19 -25.85 0.00 19.99
C SER A 19 -26.18 0.19 18.50
N PRO A 20 -26.85 -0.77 17.84
CA PRO A 20 -27.26 -0.64 16.44
C PRO A 20 -28.21 0.54 16.18
N ASP A 21 -28.95 0.96 17.21
CA ASP A 21 -29.89 2.08 17.14
C ASP A 21 -29.20 3.44 17.06
N ARG A 22 -27.87 3.48 17.26
CA ARG A 22 -27.07 4.66 17.00
C ARG A 22 -26.80 4.87 15.51
N LEU A 23 -27.07 3.91 14.63
CA LEU A 23 -26.87 4.12 13.20
C LEU A 23 -27.91 5.13 12.68
N ALA A 24 -27.45 6.31 12.25
CA ALA A 24 -28.30 7.36 11.71
C ALA A 24 -28.30 7.37 10.17
N ARG A 25 -27.16 7.05 9.56
CA ARG A 25 -27.00 6.95 8.10
C ARG A 25 -25.95 5.91 7.74
N CYS A 26 -26.21 5.15 6.68
CA CYS A 26 -25.22 4.32 5.99
C CYS A 26 -25.15 4.78 4.53
N ARG A 27 -23.95 4.95 3.98
CA ARG A 27 -23.78 5.24 2.54
C ARG A 27 -22.52 4.57 2.00
N PRO A 28 -22.51 4.15 0.72
CA PRO A 28 -21.28 3.74 0.07
C PRO A 28 -20.29 4.92 0.00
N LEU A 29 -19.01 4.61 0.11
CA LEU A 29 -17.90 5.48 -0.24
C LEU A 29 -17.33 5.02 -1.58
N ASP A 30 -17.22 5.95 -2.52
CA ASP A 30 -16.55 5.70 -3.80
C ASP A 30 -15.03 5.62 -3.59
N GLY A 31 -14.34 4.82 -4.41
CA GLY A 31 -12.87 4.74 -4.41
C GLY A 31 -12.27 3.42 -3.91
N GLY A 32 -13.06 2.52 -3.32
CA GLY A 32 -12.61 1.16 -3.02
C GLY A 32 -12.51 0.33 -4.31
N THR A 33 -11.30 -0.01 -4.75
CA THR A 33 -11.10 -0.82 -5.97
C THR A 33 -11.30 -2.32 -5.73
N TYR A 34 -11.25 -2.75 -4.47
CA TYR A 34 -11.32 -4.17 -4.08
C TYR A 34 -12.41 -4.46 -3.03
N ASN A 35 -12.46 -3.67 -1.95
CA ASN A 35 -13.43 -3.84 -0.87
C ASN A 35 -14.69 -2.97 -1.09
N THR A 36 -15.85 -3.45 -0.65
CA THR A 36 -17.00 -2.56 -0.44
C THR A 36 -16.72 -1.69 0.78
N VAL A 37 -16.79 -0.37 0.60
CA VAL A 37 -16.50 0.62 1.66
C VAL A 37 -17.76 1.41 1.95
N GLU A 38 -18.15 1.47 3.21
CA GLU A 38 -19.37 2.15 3.67
C GLU A 38 -19.05 3.12 4.80
N GLU A 39 -19.57 4.33 4.73
CA GLU A 39 -19.56 5.28 5.84
C GLU A 39 -20.81 5.08 6.71
N LEU A 40 -20.57 4.90 8.00
CA LEU A 40 -21.59 4.86 9.04
C LEU A 40 -21.55 6.17 9.82
N LEU A 41 -22.64 6.94 9.79
CA LEU A 41 -22.85 8.10 10.64
C LEU A 41 -23.70 7.69 11.84
N LEU A 42 -23.16 7.90 13.04
CA LEU A 42 -23.88 7.64 14.29
C LEU A 42 -24.71 8.86 14.73
N THR A 43 -25.70 8.63 15.58
CA THR A 43 -26.63 9.67 16.09
C THR A 43 -25.95 10.79 16.87
N ASP A 44 -24.73 10.57 17.37
CA ASP A 44 -23.91 11.59 18.05
C ASP A 44 -22.95 12.34 17.10
N GLY A 45 -23.04 12.09 15.80
CA GLY A 45 -22.18 12.69 14.78
C GLY A 45 -20.87 11.93 14.53
N THR A 46 -20.58 10.85 15.27
CA THR A 46 -19.39 10.03 15.03
C THR A 46 -19.46 9.37 13.65
N ARG A 47 -18.37 9.46 12.89
CA ARG A 47 -18.21 8.78 11.59
C ARG A 47 -17.31 7.55 11.74
N GLN A 48 -17.79 6.43 11.23
CA GLN A 48 -17.03 5.18 11.12
C GLN A 48 -17.03 4.71 9.67
N VAL A 49 -16.03 3.91 9.32
CA VAL A 49 -15.91 3.26 8.01
C VAL A 49 -15.99 1.75 8.22
N LEU A 50 -16.88 1.11 7.47
CA LEU A 50 -17.01 -0.33 7.39
C LEU A 50 -16.43 -0.80 6.06
N LYS A 51 -15.42 -1.67 6.12
CA LYS A 51 -14.90 -2.39 4.96
C LYS A 51 -15.35 -3.84 4.96
N VAL A 52 -15.82 -4.27 3.80
CA VAL A 52 -16.26 -5.63 3.52
C VAL A 52 -15.45 -6.15 2.33
N PRO A 53 -14.71 -7.26 2.48
CA PRO A 53 -13.93 -7.81 1.40
C PRO A 53 -14.83 -8.49 0.39
N PRO A 54 -14.36 -8.65 -0.85
CA PRO A 54 -15.11 -9.39 -1.84
C PRO A 54 -15.31 -10.85 -1.41
N PRO A 55 -16.27 -11.57 -2.01
CA PRO A 55 -16.44 -13.01 -1.79
C PRO A 55 -15.11 -13.75 -2.00
N GLU A 56 -14.87 -14.84 -1.27
CA GLU A 56 -13.64 -15.65 -1.41
C GLU A 56 -13.43 -16.21 -2.82
N THR A 57 -14.50 -16.33 -3.58
CA THR A 57 -14.49 -16.79 -4.98
C THR A 57 -14.11 -15.69 -5.97
N ALA A 58 -14.00 -14.43 -5.53
CA ALA A 58 -13.63 -13.34 -6.39
C ALA A 58 -12.20 -13.55 -6.92
N PRO A 59 -11.97 -13.35 -8.24
CA PRO A 59 -10.63 -13.42 -8.79
C PRO A 59 -9.76 -12.30 -8.21
N GLY A 60 -8.52 -12.64 -7.89
CA GLY A 60 -7.54 -11.72 -7.33
C GLY A 60 -6.14 -12.32 -7.42
N LEU A 61 -5.15 -11.51 -7.07
CA LEU A 61 -3.76 -11.95 -6.96
C LEU A 61 -3.57 -12.79 -5.70
N ARG A 62 -2.54 -13.64 -5.68
CA ARG A 62 -2.26 -14.56 -4.57
C ARG A 62 -2.03 -13.85 -3.24
N HIS A 63 -1.44 -12.67 -3.27
CA HIS A 63 -1.19 -11.85 -2.08
C HIS A 63 -2.45 -11.13 -1.58
N GLU A 64 -3.49 -11.01 -2.41
CA GLU A 64 -4.76 -10.34 -2.09
C GLU A 64 -5.71 -11.27 -1.32
N ARG A 65 -5.20 -11.94 -0.29
CA ARG A 65 -5.97 -12.81 0.61
C ARG A 65 -5.92 -12.24 2.01
N GLU A 66 -7.08 -12.20 2.67
CA GLU A 66 -7.22 -11.66 4.03
C GLU A 66 -6.62 -10.25 4.18
N LEU A 67 -6.79 -9.40 3.16
CA LEU A 67 -6.22 -8.04 3.08
C LEU A 67 -6.56 -7.15 4.29
N LEU A 68 -7.77 -7.31 4.85
CA LEU A 68 -8.20 -6.55 6.04
C LEU A 68 -7.40 -6.91 7.30
N VAL A 69 -6.73 -8.08 7.33
CA VAL A 69 -5.78 -8.42 8.41
C VAL A 69 -4.57 -7.49 8.34
N SER A 70 -4.00 -7.31 7.14
CA SER A 70 -2.89 -6.38 6.92
C SER A 70 -3.27 -4.94 7.23
N GLU A 71 -4.45 -4.51 6.80
CA GLU A 71 -4.94 -3.15 7.06
C GLU A 71 -5.17 -2.89 8.56
N ALA A 72 -5.81 -3.83 9.27
CA ALA A 72 -5.98 -3.71 10.72
C ALA A 72 -4.64 -3.70 11.47
N GLU A 73 -3.67 -4.51 11.02
CA GLU A 73 -2.33 -4.53 11.59
C GLU A 73 -1.57 -3.23 11.34
N PHE A 74 -1.70 -2.65 10.14
CA PHE A 74 -1.15 -1.34 9.81
C PHE A 74 -1.68 -0.27 10.76
N TYR A 75 -2.99 -0.20 10.96
CA TYR A 75 -3.64 0.78 11.84
C TYR A 75 -3.26 0.63 13.31
N ARG A 76 -3.19 -0.61 13.81
CA ARG A 76 -2.69 -0.85 15.18
C ARG A 76 -1.24 -0.41 15.34
N SER A 77 -0.41 -0.71 14.35
CA SER A 77 1.01 -0.36 14.35
C SER A 77 1.23 1.16 14.25
N ALA A 78 0.55 1.84 13.34
CA ALA A 78 0.62 3.30 13.18
C ALA A 78 0.22 4.05 14.46
N ALA A 79 -0.77 3.54 15.20
CA ALA A 79 -1.19 4.12 16.48
C ALA A 79 -0.11 4.05 17.57
N THR A 80 0.82 3.07 17.52
CA THR A 80 1.92 2.97 18.51
C THR A 80 2.96 4.09 18.37
N VAL A 81 2.96 4.79 17.24
CA VAL A 81 3.89 5.87 16.90
C VAL A 81 3.15 7.15 16.53
N ASP A 82 1.91 7.33 17.02
CA ASP A 82 0.98 8.45 16.77
C ASP A 82 1.03 9.01 15.34
N VAL A 83 1.01 8.13 14.35
CA VAL A 83 0.83 8.52 12.94
C VAL A 83 -0.68 8.57 12.67
N PRO A 84 -1.21 9.67 12.08
CA PRO A 84 -2.62 9.76 11.74
C PRO A 84 -3.04 8.65 10.78
N ALA A 85 -3.91 7.77 11.26
CA ALA A 85 -4.53 6.70 10.51
C ALA A 85 -5.86 6.31 11.17
N PRO A 86 -6.76 5.61 10.48
CA PRO A 86 -7.94 5.03 11.10
C PRO A 86 -7.59 4.19 12.32
N ARG A 87 -8.44 4.23 13.35
CA ARG A 87 -8.32 3.32 14.50
C ARG A 87 -9.28 2.15 14.31
N VAL A 88 -8.79 0.94 14.52
CA VAL A 88 -9.61 -0.28 14.49
C VAL A 88 -10.62 -0.23 15.64
N VAL A 89 -11.91 -0.25 15.31
CA VAL A 89 -13.01 -0.35 16.27
C VAL A 89 -13.34 -1.82 16.52
N ALA A 90 -13.48 -2.60 15.45
CA ALA A 90 -13.71 -4.03 15.54
C ALA A 90 -13.24 -4.74 14.25
N MET A 91 -12.84 -6.00 14.40
CA MET A 91 -12.54 -6.89 13.28
C MET A 91 -13.20 -8.24 13.54
N GLY A 92 -14.03 -8.71 12.61
CA GLY A 92 -14.79 -9.95 12.79
C GLY A 92 -15.69 -10.29 11.62
N GLY A 93 -15.92 -11.59 11.39
CA GLY A 93 -16.76 -12.06 10.29
C GLY A 93 -16.28 -11.61 8.91
N ARG A 94 -14.96 -11.48 8.71
CA ARG A 94 -14.28 -10.90 7.55
C ARG A 94 -14.50 -9.40 7.33
N HIS A 95 -15.09 -8.66 8.27
CA HIS A 95 -15.26 -7.21 8.17
C HIS A 95 -14.26 -6.45 9.04
N LEU A 96 -13.97 -5.21 8.64
CA LEU A 96 -13.20 -4.25 9.43
C LEU A 96 -14.05 -3.00 9.66
N LEU A 97 -14.33 -2.70 10.92
CA LEU A 97 -14.93 -1.45 11.35
C LEU A 97 -13.84 -0.56 11.94
N MET A 98 -13.74 0.68 11.46
CA MET A 98 -12.70 1.63 11.85
C MET A 98 -13.26 3.05 11.98
N THR A 99 -12.50 3.95 12.61
CA THR A 99 -12.85 5.37 12.66
C THR A 99 -12.61 6.05 11.31
N ALA A 100 -13.43 7.02 10.93
CA ALA A 100 -13.09 7.91 9.82
C ALA A 100 -11.96 8.89 10.23
N CYS A 101 -11.05 9.16 9.30
CA CYS A 101 -10.06 10.24 9.43
C CYS A 101 -10.60 11.56 8.87
N PRO A 102 -10.14 12.72 9.37
CA PRO A 102 -10.48 14.02 8.82
C PRO A 102 -9.85 14.23 7.43
N GLY A 103 -10.43 15.17 6.67
CA GLY A 103 -9.91 15.54 5.35
C GLY A 103 -10.50 14.76 4.18
N GLN A 104 -9.92 15.00 3.00
CA GLN A 104 -10.24 14.36 1.73
C GLN A 104 -8.95 13.90 1.05
N SER A 105 -9.02 12.94 0.13
CA SER A 105 -7.84 12.49 -0.63
C SER A 105 -7.08 13.65 -1.25
N TRP A 106 -5.75 13.55 -1.25
CA TRP A 106 -4.86 14.63 -1.66
C TRP A 106 -5.03 14.95 -3.16
N ASP A 107 -5.77 16.01 -3.45
CA ASP A 107 -6.06 16.48 -4.80
C ASP A 107 -5.08 17.58 -5.32
N GLY A 108 -5.26 18.00 -6.56
CA GLY A 108 -4.43 19.01 -7.23
C GLY A 108 -4.72 20.47 -6.85
N THR A 109 -5.50 20.75 -5.80
CA THR A 109 -5.97 22.11 -5.50
C THR A 109 -5.04 22.92 -4.58
N LEU A 110 -3.97 22.30 -4.08
CA LEU A 110 -3.01 22.92 -3.17
C LEU A 110 -2.01 23.82 -3.91
N THR A 111 -1.67 24.94 -3.29
CA THR A 111 -0.58 25.80 -3.74
C THR A 111 0.77 25.07 -3.68
N PRO A 112 1.80 25.52 -4.42
CA PRO A 112 3.13 24.90 -4.36
C PRO A 112 3.73 24.86 -2.94
N ASP A 113 3.52 25.91 -2.14
CA ASP A 113 4.03 26.00 -0.77
C ASP A 113 3.32 25.01 0.15
N GLU A 114 1.99 24.88 0.05
CA GLU A 114 1.23 23.89 0.80
C GLU A 114 1.62 22.46 0.42
N GLN A 115 1.85 22.19 -0.87
CA GLN A 115 2.33 20.88 -1.33
C GLN A 115 3.71 20.57 -0.73
N THR A 116 4.64 21.54 -0.75
CA THR A 116 5.98 21.39 -0.17
C THR A 116 5.90 21.10 1.32
N ALA A 117 5.09 21.85 2.07
CA ALA A 117 4.90 21.64 3.50
C ALA A 117 4.29 20.27 3.81
N LEU A 118 3.24 19.87 3.09
CA LEU A 118 2.60 18.56 3.26
C LEU A 118 3.53 17.39 2.90
N ARG A 119 4.38 17.54 1.88
CA ARG A 119 5.38 16.50 1.54
C ARG A 119 6.40 16.35 2.66
N ALA A 120 6.88 17.45 3.24
CA ALA A 120 7.77 17.40 4.40
C ALA A 120 7.09 16.78 5.63
N GLU A 121 5.83 17.14 5.93
CA GLU A 121 5.05 16.51 7.00
C GLU A 121 4.89 15.00 6.78
N LEU A 122 4.51 14.60 5.56
CA LEU A 122 4.38 13.20 5.17
C LEU A 122 5.69 12.43 5.34
N GLY A 123 6.83 13.03 4.95
CA GLY A 123 8.16 12.47 5.19
C GLY A 123 8.38 12.14 6.67
N GLY A 124 8.07 13.10 7.55
CA GLY A 124 8.17 12.89 8.99
C GLY A 124 7.26 11.77 9.52
N LEU A 125 6.03 11.68 9.02
CA LEU A 125 5.08 10.62 9.41
C LEU A 125 5.53 9.23 8.93
N VAL A 126 6.00 9.11 7.69
CA VAL A 126 6.49 7.85 7.14
C VAL A 126 7.76 7.38 7.86
N ALA A 127 8.66 8.30 8.24
CA ALA A 127 9.82 7.95 9.07
C ALA A 127 9.42 7.34 10.42
N ARG A 128 8.35 7.87 11.04
CA ARG A 128 7.80 7.32 12.30
C ARG A 128 7.18 5.95 12.09
N LEU A 129 6.43 5.73 11.00
CA LEU A 129 5.93 4.38 10.65
C LEU A 129 7.08 3.37 10.57
N HIS A 130 8.17 3.75 9.89
CA HIS A 130 9.34 2.90 9.71
C HIS A 130 10.13 2.64 11.00
N GLN A 131 9.78 3.25 12.13
CA GLN A 131 10.34 2.90 13.45
C GLN A 131 9.67 1.65 14.03
N VAL A 132 8.45 1.30 13.61
CA VAL A 132 7.76 0.09 14.08
C VAL A 132 8.37 -1.15 13.45
N THR A 133 8.63 -2.17 14.27
CA THR A 133 9.22 -3.45 13.84
C THR A 133 8.25 -4.61 13.95
N GLY A 134 8.28 -5.51 12.97
CA GLY A 134 7.47 -6.73 12.94
C GLY A 134 8.17 -7.96 13.53
N PRO A 135 7.43 -9.06 13.74
CA PRO A 135 7.99 -10.32 14.24
C PRO A 135 8.73 -11.15 13.18
N GLY A 136 8.65 -10.77 11.91
CA GLY A 136 9.28 -11.43 10.76
C GLY A 136 8.92 -10.69 9.47
N PHE A 137 9.44 -11.16 8.33
CA PHE A 137 9.29 -10.50 7.03
C PHE A 137 8.13 -11.04 6.20
N GLY A 138 7.43 -10.16 5.47
CA GLY A 138 6.35 -10.50 4.54
C GLY A 138 4.96 -10.04 4.97
N TYR A 139 3.93 -10.59 4.34
CA TYR A 139 2.53 -10.20 4.57
C TYR A 139 1.98 -10.78 5.88
N PRO A 140 1.49 -9.96 6.82
CA PRO A 140 0.91 -10.45 8.08
C PRO A 140 -0.39 -11.25 7.88
N SER A 141 -1.07 -11.09 6.73
CA SER A 141 -2.24 -11.87 6.35
C SER A 141 -1.96 -13.37 6.18
N GLY A 142 -0.68 -13.76 6.02
CA GLY A 142 -0.29 -15.14 5.74
C GLY A 142 -0.63 -15.61 4.32
N ALA A 143 -1.04 -14.70 3.43
CA ALA A 143 -1.47 -15.01 2.06
C ALA A 143 -0.45 -15.83 1.25
N LEU A 144 0.84 -15.61 1.52
CA LEU A 144 1.97 -16.28 0.87
C LEU A 144 2.74 -17.22 1.80
N GLY A 145 2.13 -17.63 2.92
CA GLY A 145 2.77 -18.44 3.95
C GLY A 145 3.16 -17.65 5.20
N PRO A 146 3.85 -18.27 6.17
CA PRO A 146 4.29 -17.61 7.40
C PRO A 146 5.33 -16.52 7.10
N LEU A 147 5.47 -15.57 8.04
CA LEU A 147 6.53 -14.56 7.97
C LEU A 147 7.91 -15.24 7.93
N ALA A 148 8.77 -14.77 7.03
CA ALA A 148 10.10 -15.30 6.82
C ALA A 148 11.12 -14.71 7.82
N PRO A 149 12.22 -15.41 8.10
CA PRO A 149 13.28 -14.90 8.98
C PRO A 149 14.15 -13.82 8.33
N ASP A 150 14.16 -13.73 7.00
CA ASP A 150 14.96 -12.79 6.23
C ASP A 150 14.17 -12.15 5.09
N TRP A 151 14.59 -10.94 4.70
CA TRP A 151 13.87 -10.16 3.69
C TRP A 151 14.01 -10.74 2.29
N ARG A 152 15.17 -11.30 1.93
CA ARG A 152 15.39 -11.89 0.60
C ARG A 152 14.40 -13.03 0.34
N THR A 153 14.19 -13.92 1.30
CA THR A 153 13.24 -15.04 1.23
C THR A 153 11.81 -14.53 1.10
N ALA A 154 11.40 -13.57 1.95
CA ALA A 154 10.06 -13.00 1.88
C ALA A 154 9.80 -12.32 0.52
N PHE A 155 10.69 -11.44 0.09
CA PHE A 155 10.51 -10.69 -1.15
C PHE A 155 10.60 -11.58 -2.40
N THR A 156 11.48 -12.59 -2.40
CA THR A 156 11.50 -13.60 -3.49
C THR A 156 10.16 -14.29 -3.59
N THR A 157 9.57 -14.69 -2.45
CA THR A 157 8.24 -15.33 -2.41
C THR A 157 7.14 -14.39 -2.94
N MET A 158 7.17 -13.12 -2.54
CA MET A 158 6.24 -12.09 -3.02
C MET A 158 6.35 -11.88 -4.53
N TYR A 159 7.58 -11.78 -5.04
CA TYR A 159 7.86 -11.56 -6.46
C TYR A 159 7.47 -12.77 -7.31
N ASP A 160 7.83 -13.98 -6.88
CA ASP A 160 7.47 -15.21 -7.58
C ASP A 160 5.94 -15.39 -7.61
N ALA A 161 5.22 -15.04 -6.53
CA ALA A 161 3.77 -15.09 -6.50
C ALA A 161 3.12 -14.17 -7.55
N VAL A 162 3.63 -12.95 -7.75
CA VAL A 162 3.09 -12.05 -8.78
C VAL A 162 3.42 -12.55 -10.19
N LEU A 163 4.60 -13.14 -10.41
CA LEU A 163 4.94 -13.76 -11.71
C LEU A 163 4.09 -15.00 -12.00
N ASP A 164 3.77 -15.80 -10.98
CA ASP A 164 2.86 -16.92 -11.12
C ASP A 164 1.43 -16.48 -11.44
N ASP A 165 1.00 -15.33 -10.92
CA ASP A 165 -0.26 -14.71 -11.32
C ASP A 165 -0.22 -14.18 -12.76
N ALA A 166 0.90 -13.60 -13.20
CA ALA A 166 1.09 -13.23 -14.61
C ALA A 166 0.87 -14.44 -15.53
N ARG A 167 1.43 -15.60 -15.18
CA ARG A 167 1.24 -16.87 -15.93
C ARG A 167 -0.19 -17.38 -15.84
N ARG A 168 -0.76 -17.41 -14.63
CA ARG A 168 -2.12 -17.91 -14.37
C ARG A 168 -3.16 -17.14 -15.17
N TYR A 169 -3.07 -15.81 -15.16
CA TYR A 169 -4.01 -14.93 -15.84
C TYR A 169 -3.63 -14.66 -17.30
N ARG A 170 -2.47 -15.15 -17.77
CA ARG A 170 -1.90 -14.82 -19.08
C ARG A 170 -1.86 -13.32 -19.32
N ALA A 171 -1.49 -12.58 -18.29
CA ALA A 171 -1.42 -11.13 -18.32
C ALA A 171 -0.41 -10.67 -19.38
N TRP A 172 -0.77 -9.60 -20.09
CA TRP A 172 0.16 -8.96 -21.00
C TRP A 172 1.24 -8.22 -20.20
N LEU A 173 2.50 -8.38 -20.58
CA LEU A 173 3.64 -7.68 -20.03
C LEU A 173 4.52 -7.11 -21.16
N PRO A 174 5.21 -5.98 -20.94
CA PRO A 174 6.12 -5.40 -21.93
C PRO A 174 7.38 -6.24 -22.18
N ARG A 175 7.64 -7.25 -21.32
CA ARG A 175 8.73 -8.22 -21.45
C ARG A 175 8.23 -9.61 -21.07
N PRO A 176 8.79 -10.70 -21.63
CA PRO A 176 8.47 -12.06 -21.23
C PRO A 176 8.67 -12.28 -19.73
N VAL A 177 7.77 -13.03 -19.08
CA VAL A 177 7.79 -13.30 -17.63
C VAL A 177 9.16 -13.87 -17.20
N GLU A 178 9.73 -14.77 -18.00
CA GLU A 178 11.02 -15.42 -17.74
C GLU A 178 12.18 -14.42 -17.80
N GLU A 179 12.08 -13.38 -18.63
CA GLU A 179 13.07 -12.33 -18.68
C GLU A 179 12.99 -11.43 -17.44
N VAL A 180 11.78 -11.03 -17.06
CA VAL A 180 11.54 -10.26 -15.83
C VAL A 180 12.09 -10.99 -14.62
N ALA A 181 11.76 -12.27 -14.47
CA ALA A 181 12.21 -13.12 -13.36
C ALA A 181 13.74 -13.20 -13.26
N ARG A 182 14.41 -13.47 -14.39
CA ARG A 182 15.87 -13.56 -14.44
C ARG A 182 16.55 -12.23 -14.12
N THR A 183 16.01 -11.12 -14.62
CA THR A 183 16.54 -9.79 -14.34
C THR A 183 16.40 -9.44 -12.86
N ALA A 184 15.20 -9.62 -12.28
CA ALA A 184 14.96 -9.36 -10.86
C ALA A 184 15.91 -10.19 -9.96
N LYS A 185 16.04 -11.49 -10.26
CA LYS A 185 16.92 -12.40 -9.51
C LYS A 185 18.38 -11.91 -9.43
N ALA A 186 18.87 -11.23 -10.45
CA ALA A 186 20.25 -10.71 -10.48
C ALA A 186 20.51 -9.59 -9.44
N ALA A 187 19.45 -8.99 -8.86
CA ALA A 187 19.57 -7.97 -7.83
C ALA A 187 19.17 -8.46 -6.42
N TYR A 188 18.75 -9.72 -6.25
CA TYR A 188 18.29 -10.22 -4.95
C TYR A 188 19.36 -10.18 -3.86
N ASP A 189 20.64 -10.16 -4.21
CA ASP A 189 21.72 -9.98 -3.22
C ASP A 189 21.66 -8.66 -2.48
N SER A 190 21.06 -7.62 -3.09
CA SER A 190 20.88 -6.34 -2.41
C SER A 190 19.87 -6.39 -1.26
N LEU A 191 19.01 -7.41 -1.22
CA LEU A 191 17.96 -7.56 -0.20
C LEU A 191 18.54 -7.99 1.16
N ASP A 192 19.73 -8.60 1.19
CA ASP A 192 20.39 -9.05 2.43
C ASP A 192 20.79 -7.91 3.36
N GLU A 193 20.90 -6.67 2.86
CA GLU A 193 21.16 -5.50 3.70
C GLU A 193 19.99 -5.18 4.64
N VAL A 194 18.79 -5.71 4.34
CA VAL A 194 17.59 -5.49 5.14
C VAL A 194 17.50 -6.54 6.23
N THR A 195 17.89 -6.13 7.43
CA THR A 195 17.97 -7.03 8.61
C THR A 195 16.86 -6.81 9.62
N THR A 196 16.06 -5.74 9.48
CA THR A 196 14.95 -5.44 10.40
C THR A 196 13.64 -5.35 9.62
N PRO A 197 12.61 -6.16 9.95
CA PRO A 197 11.28 -6.04 9.35
C PRO A 197 10.59 -4.77 9.87
N ARG A 198 10.43 -3.75 9.03
CA ARG A 198 9.74 -2.50 9.37
C ARG A 198 8.33 -2.48 8.80
N LEU A 199 7.46 -1.69 9.41
CA LEU A 199 6.10 -1.46 8.91
C LEU A 199 6.17 -0.71 7.57
N VAL A 200 5.73 -1.32 6.48
CA VAL A 200 5.70 -0.69 5.14
C VAL A 200 4.28 -0.71 4.63
N HIS A 201 3.71 0.43 4.26
CA HIS A 201 2.32 0.52 3.79
C HIS A 201 2.16 -0.03 2.36
N PHE A 202 3.12 0.26 1.49
CA PHE A 202 3.23 -0.13 0.09
C PHE A 202 2.10 0.35 -0.83
N ASP A 203 1.36 1.39 -0.43
CA ASP A 203 0.30 1.99 -1.26
C ASP A 203 0.02 3.48 -0.92
N LEU A 204 1.06 4.24 -0.58
CA LEU A 204 0.96 5.65 -0.18
C LEU A 204 0.99 6.61 -1.38
N TRP A 205 0.14 6.36 -2.38
CA TRP A 205 -0.14 7.35 -3.42
C TRP A 205 -1.16 8.38 -2.91
N ARG A 206 -1.32 9.50 -3.64
CA ARG A 206 -2.16 10.64 -3.22
C ARG A 206 -3.60 10.28 -2.85
N GLY A 207 -4.19 9.27 -3.50
CA GLY A 207 -5.55 8.81 -3.19
C GLY A 207 -5.72 8.29 -1.76
N ASN A 208 -4.66 7.72 -1.19
CA ASN A 208 -4.62 7.09 0.12
C ASN A 208 -4.09 8.02 1.23
N ILE A 209 -3.88 9.30 0.92
CA ILE A 209 -3.43 10.32 1.86
C ILE A 209 -4.53 11.37 1.99
N LEU A 210 -5.13 11.47 3.16
CA LEU A 210 -6.14 12.47 3.43
C LEU A 210 -5.50 13.78 3.87
N VAL A 211 -5.97 14.90 3.33
CA VAL A 211 -5.57 16.25 3.68
C VAL A 211 -6.73 16.94 4.40
N ASP A 212 -6.51 17.31 5.67
CA ASP A 212 -7.44 18.13 6.44
C ASP A 212 -7.11 19.60 6.26
N ARG A 213 -8.13 20.43 6.06
CA ARG A 213 -8.04 21.90 5.90
C ARG A 213 -9.00 22.63 6.84
N SER A 214 -9.54 21.94 7.84
CA SER A 214 -10.56 22.48 8.74
C SER A 214 -10.10 23.72 9.54
N ASP A 215 -8.80 23.85 9.80
CA ASP A 215 -8.17 24.99 10.49
C ASP A 215 -7.59 26.05 9.52
N GLY A 216 -7.84 25.90 8.21
CA GLY A 216 -7.34 26.78 7.15
C GLY A 216 -5.90 26.50 6.71
N THR A 217 -5.14 25.63 7.38
CA THR A 217 -3.80 25.20 6.95
C THR A 217 -3.82 23.71 6.61
N PRO A 218 -3.49 23.29 5.37
CA PRO A 218 -3.49 21.88 5.02
C PRO A 218 -2.53 21.05 5.89
N ARG A 219 -3.02 19.93 6.44
CA ARG A 219 -2.24 18.93 7.19
C ARG A 219 -2.63 17.51 6.80
N ILE A 220 -1.81 16.52 7.12
CA ILE A 220 -2.14 15.12 6.90
C ILE A 220 -3.22 14.69 7.90
N GLY A 221 -4.43 14.47 7.39
CA GLY A 221 -5.58 14.02 8.18
C GLY A 221 -5.58 12.50 8.45
N GLY A 222 -4.94 11.72 7.58
CA GLY A 222 -4.80 10.28 7.77
C GLY A 222 -4.16 9.56 6.60
N LEU A 223 -3.38 8.53 6.90
CA LEU A 223 -2.90 7.52 5.95
C LEU A 223 -3.88 6.35 5.99
N ILE A 224 -4.52 6.05 4.85
CA ILE A 224 -5.61 5.07 4.76
C ILE A 224 -5.25 3.95 3.78
N ASP A 225 -6.02 2.87 3.81
CA ASP A 225 -5.87 1.73 2.89
C ASP A 225 -4.55 0.95 3.01
N GLY A 226 -4.20 0.56 4.24
CA GLY A 226 -3.02 -0.24 4.54
C GLY A 226 -3.12 -1.72 4.13
N GLU A 227 -3.91 -2.06 3.12
CA GLU A 227 -4.18 -3.45 2.73
C GLU A 227 -2.95 -4.15 2.13
N ARG A 228 -2.09 -3.39 1.43
CA ARG A 228 -0.83 -3.88 0.86
C ARG A 228 0.32 -3.91 1.87
N MET A 229 0.04 -3.59 3.14
CA MET A 229 1.08 -3.53 4.16
C MET A 229 1.82 -4.86 4.30
N PHE A 230 3.14 -4.76 4.41
CA PHE A 230 3.99 -5.88 4.81
C PHE A 230 5.06 -5.44 5.82
N TRP A 231 5.63 -6.43 6.50
CA TRP A 231 6.82 -6.24 7.31
C TRP A 231 8.07 -6.41 6.44
N GLY A 232 8.82 -5.35 6.19
CA GLY A 232 9.87 -5.36 5.16
C GLY A 232 10.82 -4.18 5.19
N ASP A 233 11.35 -3.86 4.01
CA ASP A 233 12.28 -2.75 3.81
C ASP A 233 11.53 -1.41 3.70
N PRO A 234 11.83 -0.39 4.53
CA PRO A 234 11.34 0.99 4.41
C PRO A 234 11.34 1.58 2.99
N LEU A 235 12.32 1.20 2.15
CA LEU A 235 12.39 1.67 0.77
C LEU A 235 11.21 1.20 -0.10
N GLY A 236 10.43 0.20 0.35
CA GLY A 236 9.21 -0.21 -0.30
C GLY A 236 8.17 0.90 -0.37
N ASP A 237 8.02 1.75 0.66
CA ASP A 237 7.01 2.81 0.64
C ASP A 237 7.33 3.90 -0.39
N PHE A 238 8.61 4.12 -0.67
CA PHE A 238 9.08 5.19 -1.54
C PHE A 238 8.58 5.03 -2.98
N VAL A 239 8.31 3.81 -3.43
CA VAL A 239 7.83 3.56 -4.80
C VAL A 239 6.38 3.96 -5.01
N SER A 240 5.55 3.88 -3.96
CA SER A 240 4.14 4.30 -4.00
C SER A 240 4.01 5.81 -3.75
N LEU A 241 4.88 6.37 -2.90
CA LEU A 241 4.99 7.81 -2.64
C LEU A 241 5.45 8.62 -3.85
N ALA A 242 6.17 7.99 -4.79
CA ALA A 242 6.59 8.54 -6.07
C ALA A 242 6.07 7.68 -7.23
N LEU A 243 4.80 7.26 -7.16
CA LEU A 243 4.15 6.45 -8.19
C LEU A 243 4.35 7.07 -9.60
N LEU A 244 4.93 6.29 -10.52
CA LEU A 244 5.31 6.71 -11.88
C LEU A 244 6.36 7.85 -11.96
N GLY A 245 6.97 8.21 -10.84
CA GLY A 245 8.00 9.24 -10.71
C GLY A 245 9.30 8.71 -10.10
N ASP A 246 10.12 9.64 -9.64
CA ASP A 246 11.40 9.38 -8.98
C ASP A 246 11.40 10.05 -7.60
N ILE A 247 11.47 9.22 -6.55
CA ILE A 247 11.49 9.69 -5.16
C ILE A 247 12.73 10.54 -4.86
N GLU A 248 13.84 10.34 -5.57
CA GLU A 248 15.07 11.12 -5.37
C GLU A 248 14.88 12.61 -5.72
N GLN A 249 13.83 12.96 -6.48
CA GLN A 249 13.49 14.35 -6.81
C GLN A 249 12.62 15.04 -5.77
N ASP A 250 12.05 14.29 -4.81
CA ASP A 250 11.15 14.84 -3.79
C ASP A 250 11.92 15.34 -2.56
N THR A 251 12.63 16.45 -2.74
CA THR A 251 13.49 17.02 -1.70
C THR A 251 12.73 17.37 -0.42
N ALA A 252 11.47 17.80 -0.53
CA ALA A 252 10.64 18.15 0.61
C ALA A 252 10.32 16.91 1.47
N PHE A 253 9.83 15.84 0.83
CA PHE A 253 9.58 14.57 1.51
C PHE A 253 10.85 14.02 2.14
N LEU A 254 11.95 13.93 1.38
CA LEU A 254 13.21 13.36 1.85
C LEU A 254 13.78 14.14 3.04
N THR A 255 13.71 15.48 2.99
CA THR A 255 14.12 16.34 4.12
C THR A 255 13.29 16.06 5.36
N GLY A 256 11.95 16.01 5.22
CA GLY A 256 11.05 15.68 6.33
C GLY A 256 11.32 14.29 6.93
N TYR A 257 11.54 13.31 6.06
CA TYR A 257 11.86 11.93 6.43
C TYR A 257 13.18 11.83 7.20
N GLN A 258 14.24 12.47 6.70
CA GLN A 258 15.55 12.50 7.36
C GLN A 258 15.51 13.26 8.70
N ASN A 259 14.82 14.39 8.77
CA ASN A 259 14.67 15.16 10.01
C ASN A 259 13.97 14.37 11.13
N ALA A 260 13.10 13.42 10.77
CA ALA A 260 12.45 12.50 11.69
C ALA A 260 13.25 11.21 11.98
N GLY A 261 14.50 11.13 11.52
CA GLY A 261 15.41 10.02 11.78
C GLY A 261 15.35 8.87 10.76
N GLY A 262 14.64 9.05 9.65
CA GLY A 262 14.60 8.09 8.56
C GLY A 262 15.90 8.10 7.74
N ASN A 263 16.33 6.93 7.25
CA ASN A 263 17.46 6.82 6.32
C ASN A 263 17.00 6.92 4.86
N ALA A 264 17.47 7.94 4.15
CA ALA A 264 17.22 8.16 2.72
C ALA A 264 18.52 8.20 1.89
N ASP A 265 19.50 7.36 2.26
CA ASP A 265 20.76 7.24 1.51
C ASP A 265 20.59 6.30 0.31
N PHE A 266 20.59 6.87 -0.89
CA PHE A 266 20.43 6.13 -2.15
C PHE A 266 21.74 5.51 -2.65
N GLY A 267 22.39 4.69 -1.83
CA GLY A 267 23.55 3.91 -2.24
C GLY A 267 23.27 2.94 -3.40
N ALA A 268 24.32 2.29 -3.93
CA ALA A 268 24.16 1.38 -5.08
C ALA A 268 23.17 0.22 -4.79
N ALA A 269 23.24 -0.38 -3.60
CA ALA A 269 22.34 -1.45 -3.18
C ALA A 269 20.91 -0.94 -2.90
N ALA A 270 20.76 0.22 -2.24
CA ALA A 270 19.45 0.86 -2.05
C ALA A 270 18.74 1.13 -3.38
N ARG A 271 19.46 1.60 -4.40
CA ARG A 271 18.89 1.80 -5.75
C ARG A 271 18.52 0.50 -6.45
N GLN A 272 19.25 -0.61 -6.21
CA GLN A 272 18.85 -1.93 -6.70
C GLN A 272 17.55 -2.40 -6.02
N ARG A 273 17.42 -2.23 -4.71
CA ARG A 273 16.20 -2.52 -3.95
C ARG A 273 15.01 -1.69 -4.42
N LEU A 274 15.19 -0.38 -4.61
CA LEU A 274 14.14 0.48 -5.18
C LEU A 274 13.70 0.03 -6.58
N ALA A 275 14.64 -0.36 -7.44
CA ALA A 275 14.30 -0.88 -8.76
C ALA A 275 13.52 -2.22 -8.67
N LEU A 276 13.87 -3.10 -7.73
CA LEU A 276 13.10 -4.31 -7.44
C LEU A 276 11.68 -3.98 -6.98
N TYR A 277 11.51 -3.06 -6.02
CA TYR A 277 10.19 -2.66 -5.50
C TYR A 277 9.34 -1.95 -6.56
N ARG A 278 9.95 -1.09 -7.39
CA ARG A 278 9.27 -0.49 -8.57
C ARG A 278 8.78 -1.57 -9.51
N SER A 279 9.65 -2.51 -9.89
CA SER A 279 9.26 -3.60 -10.79
C SER A 279 8.14 -4.46 -10.19
N TYR A 280 8.17 -4.71 -8.87
CA TYR A 280 7.14 -5.45 -8.17
C TYR A 280 5.79 -4.73 -8.20
N LEU A 281 5.76 -3.44 -7.83
CA LEU A 281 4.54 -2.61 -7.88
C LEU A 281 3.95 -2.56 -9.30
N TYR A 282 4.78 -2.30 -10.31
CA TYR A 282 4.32 -2.20 -11.69
C TYR A 282 3.87 -3.53 -12.30
N LEU A 283 4.46 -4.65 -11.88
CA LEU A 283 3.92 -5.97 -12.20
C LEU A 283 2.51 -6.13 -11.63
N ILE A 284 2.31 -5.80 -10.35
CA ILE A 284 0.97 -5.87 -9.75
C ILE A 284 -0.02 -5.03 -10.54
N MET A 285 0.28 -3.75 -10.78
CA MET A 285 -0.59 -2.84 -11.54
C MET A 285 -0.94 -3.35 -12.95
N LEU A 286 0.01 -3.98 -13.65
CA LEU A 286 -0.23 -4.56 -14.97
C LEU A 286 -1.12 -5.81 -14.88
N ILE A 287 -0.82 -6.71 -13.95
CA ILE A 287 -1.43 -8.03 -13.87
C ILE A 287 -2.82 -7.93 -13.26
N GLU A 288 -3.05 -7.03 -12.31
CA GLU A 288 -4.31 -6.88 -11.60
C GLU A 288 -5.47 -6.44 -12.49
N THR A 289 -5.17 -5.81 -13.64
CA THR A 289 -6.17 -5.45 -14.67
C THR A 289 -6.98 -6.65 -15.14
N VAL A 290 -6.39 -7.85 -15.18
CA VAL A 290 -7.03 -9.07 -15.68
C VAL A 290 -8.07 -9.63 -14.69
N PRO A 291 -7.73 -9.97 -13.43
CA PRO A 291 -8.73 -10.43 -12.47
C PRO A 291 -9.76 -9.36 -12.11
N ARG A 292 -9.40 -8.07 -12.17
CA ARG A 292 -10.34 -6.96 -11.94
C ARG A 292 -11.27 -6.71 -13.14
N ALA A 293 -10.99 -7.30 -14.30
CA ALA A 293 -11.77 -7.14 -15.54
C ALA A 293 -12.04 -5.66 -15.88
N VAL A 294 -10.99 -4.83 -15.81
CA VAL A 294 -11.08 -3.39 -16.08
C VAL A 294 -11.42 -3.14 -17.56
N ASP A 295 -11.95 -1.95 -17.85
CA ASP A 295 -12.28 -1.54 -19.22
C ASP A 295 -11.05 -1.28 -20.11
N ASP A 296 -11.31 -1.16 -21.42
CA ASP A 296 -10.26 -0.97 -22.43
C ASP A 296 -9.46 0.33 -22.23
N ASP A 297 -10.10 1.38 -21.70
CA ASP A 297 -9.45 2.67 -21.42
C ASP A 297 -8.43 2.51 -20.29
N GLN A 298 -8.80 1.81 -19.21
CA GLN A 298 -7.89 1.50 -18.12
C GLN A 298 -6.76 0.56 -18.57
N VAL A 299 -7.05 -0.44 -19.41
CA VAL A 299 -6.01 -1.30 -20.01
C VAL A 299 -5.03 -0.46 -20.83
N ALA A 300 -5.53 0.44 -21.69
CA ALA A 300 -4.69 1.31 -22.50
C ALA A 300 -3.81 2.21 -21.62
N TRP A 301 -4.40 2.83 -20.60
CA TRP A 301 -3.67 3.70 -19.67
C TRP A 301 -2.55 2.95 -18.93
N VAL A 302 -2.81 1.76 -18.38
CA VAL A 302 -1.78 0.98 -17.68
C VAL A 302 -0.65 0.60 -18.66
N ARG A 303 -0.97 0.24 -19.91
CA ARG A 303 0.05 -0.06 -20.91
C ARG A 303 0.90 1.14 -21.31
N GLU A 304 0.30 2.32 -21.40
CA GLU A 304 0.99 3.55 -21.79
C GLU A 304 1.81 4.15 -20.64
N ALA A 305 1.25 4.19 -19.43
CA ALA A 305 1.84 4.88 -18.29
C ALA A 305 2.72 3.95 -17.42
N VAL A 306 2.30 2.71 -17.20
CA VAL A 306 2.94 1.79 -16.23
C VAL A 306 3.98 0.89 -16.91
N ALA A 307 3.70 0.39 -18.11
CA ALA A 307 4.60 -0.55 -18.78
C ALA A 307 6.02 0.04 -19.04
N PRO A 308 6.18 1.31 -19.46
CA PRO A 308 7.50 1.92 -19.58
C PRO A 308 8.26 2.00 -18.25
N GLN A 309 7.54 2.17 -17.14
CA GLN A 309 8.13 2.24 -15.80
C GLN A 309 8.63 0.87 -15.32
N LEU A 310 7.92 -0.21 -15.65
CA LEU A 310 8.42 -1.57 -15.43
C LEU A 310 9.71 -1.82 -16.24
N VAL A 311 9.73 -1.43 -17.52
CA VAL A 311 10.93 -1.59 -18.36
C VAL A 311 12.11 -0.81 -17.79
N ALA A 312 11.91 0.45 -17.40
CA ALA A 312 12.95 1.29 -16.79
C ALA A 312 13.50 0.68 -15.49
N ALA A 313 12.62 0.16 -14.62
CA ALA A 313 13.03 -0.51 -13.40
C ALA A 313 13.89 -1.77 -13.67
N LEU A 314 13.55 -2.56 -14.69
CA LEU A 314 14.33 -3.73 -15.11
C LEU A 314 15.69 -3.33 -15.72
N GLU A 315 15.75 -2.24 -16.47
CA GLU A 315 17.01 -1.68 -16.99
C GLU A 315 17.91 -1.14 -15.87
N ASP A 316 17.33 -0.51 -14.86
CA ASP A 316 18.04 -0.05 -13.66
C ASP A 316 18.69 -1.23 -12.89
N ILE A 317 17.98 -2.37 -12.80
CA ILE A 317 18.54 -3.62 -12.27
C ILE A 317 19.70 -4.11 -13.14
N GLY A 318 19.50 -4.21 -14.46
CA GLY A 318 20.48 -4.75 -15.40
C GLY A 318 21.78 -3.95 -15.48
N ARG A 319 21.69 -2.62 -15.54
CA ARG A 319 22.87 -1.72 -15.58
C ARG A 319 23.76 -1.86 -14.35
N ARG A 320 23.15 -2.13 -13.18
CA ARG A 320 23.85 -2.19 -11.89
C ARG A 320 24.36 -3.60 -11.55
N GLY A 321 23.77 -4.64 -12.13
CA GLY A 321 24.26 -6.03 -12.02
C GLY A 321 25.58 -6.27 -12.77
N ALA A 322 25.75 -5.65 -13.95
CA ALA A 322 26.96 -5.81 -14.78
C ALA A 322 28.24 -5.22 -14.14
N GLY A 323 28.11 -4.32 -13.17
CA GLY A 323 29.24 -3.72 -12.46
C GLY A 323 29.89 -4.62 -11.38
N ARG A 324 29.23 -5.72 -10.99
CA ARG A 324 29.74 -6.65 -9.96
C ARG A 324 30.44 -7.89 -10.53
N SER A 325 30.35 -8.14 -11.83
CA SER A 325 30.96 -9.30 -12.50
C SER A 325 32.43 -9.10 -12.94
N ASN A 326 33.08 -8.01 -12.54
CA ASN A 326 34.48 -7.69 -12.89
C ASN A 326 35.39 -7.47 -11.66
N GLY A 327 35.04 -8.05 -10.50
CA GLY A 327 35.85 -7.99 -9.28
C GLY A 327 36.42 -9.35 -8.89
#